data_AF-A0A3N5VVD7-F1
#
_entry.id   AF-A0A3N5VVD7-F1
#
_cell.length_a   1.000
_cell.length_b   1.000
_cell.length_c   1.000
_cell.angle_alpha   90.00
_cell.angle_beta   90.00
_cell.angle_gamma   90.00
#
_symmetry.space_group_name_H-M   'P 1'
#
loop_
_entity.id
_entity.type
_entity.pdbx_description
1 polymer ?
#
loop_
_entity_poly.entity_id
_entity_poly.type
_entity_poly.pdbx_seq_one_letter_code
_entity_poly.pdbx_strand_id
1 'polypeptide(L)'
;MQPEILAVCVLATWRLAALFYFDAGPWDGFERLRYRAGVYAEPRPFWGKLLGCFWCLTLWSGLLCGIAGFLWWPVLLPLALSGAAVLLSGGGRTIWRSMVE
;
A
#
# COMPACT_ATOMS: atom_id res chain seq x y z
N MET A 1 3.07 -17.68 14.09
CA MET A 1 2.25 -16.47 13.87
C MET A 1 0.79 -16.91 13.96
N GLN A 2 -0.01 -16.29 14.83
CA GLN A 2 -1.41 -16.67 14.98
C GLN A 2 -2.22 -16.28 13.72
N PRO A 3 -3.28 -17.01 13.35
CA PRO A 3 -4.02 -16.78 12.10
C PRO A 3 -4.65 -15.38 12.02
N GLU A 4 -5.04 -14.81 13.16
CA GLU A 4 -5.59 -13.45 13.24
C GLU A 4 -4.58 -12.38 12.81
N ILE A 5 -3.29 -12.55 13.15
CA ILE A 5 -2.24 -11.60 12.79
C ILE A 5 -1.99 -11.61 11.28
N LEU A 6 -2.09 -12.78 10.64
CA LEU A 6 -1.95 -12.90 9.20
C LEU A 6 -3.04 -12.14 8.46
N ALA A 7 -4.30 -12.24 8.90
CA ALA A 7 -5.41 -11.49 8.31
C ALA A 7 -5.20 -9.96 8.43
N VAL A 8 -4.76 -9.50 9.60
CA VAL A 8 -4.43 -8.08 9.84
C VAL A 8 -3.31 -7.62 8.91
N CYS A 9 -2.21 -8.39 8.81
CA CYS A 9 -1.09 -8.06 7.95
C CYS A 9 -1.48 -8.01 6.48
N VAL A 10 -2.31 -8.94 6.00
CA VAL A 10 -2.77 -8.95 4.60
C VAL A 10 -3.60 -7.70 4.29
N LEU A 11 -4.56 -7.36 5.14
CA LEU A 11 -5.42 -6.17 4.95
C LEU A 11 -4.62 -4.87 5.05
N ALA A 12 -3.69 -4.78 6.00
CA ALA A 12 -2.81 -3.63 6.16
C ALA A 12 -1.86 -3.47 4.96
N THR A 13 -1.29 -4.58 4.47
CA THR A 13 -0.42 -4.60 3.27
C THR A 13 -1.15 -4.04 2.06
N TRP A 14 -2.37 -4.52 1.81
CA TRP A 14 -3.18 -4.04 0.71
C TRP A 14 -3.48 -2.54 0.85
N ARG A 15 -3.85 -2.08 2.05
CA ARG A 15 -4.18 -0.66 2.29
C ARG A 15 -2.97 0.25 2.11
N LEU A 16 -1.79 -0.15 2.58
CA LEU A 16 -0.55 0.60 2.36
C LEU A 16 -0.22 0.75 0.88
N ALA A 17 -0.24 -0.36 0.14
CA ALA A 17 0.05 -0.33 -1.29
C ALA A 17 -0.95 0.57 -2.04
N ALA A 18 -2.23 0.47 -1.71
CA ALA A 18 -3.28 1.31 -2.29
C ALA A 18 -3.09 2.80 -1.97
N LEU A 19 -2.70 3.15 -0.73
CA LEU A 19 -2.44 4.53 -0.32
C LEU A 19 -1.28 5.16 -1.11
N PHE A 20 -0.15 4.46 -1.21
CA PHE A 20 1.03 5.00 -1.87
C PHE A 20 0.88 5.10 -3.40
N TYR A 21 0.11 4.19 -4.00
CA TYR A 21 -0.03 4.13 -5.45
C TYR A 21 -1.18 4.99 -5.98
N PHE A 22 -2.38 4.88 -5.38
CA PHE A 22 -3.59 5.52 -5.90
C PHE A 22 -3.97 6.81 -5.19
N ASP A 23 -3.56 6.99 -3.93
CA ASP A 23 -3.96 8.16 -3.15
C ASP A 23 -2.95 9.31 -3.34
N ALA A 24 -3.46 10.54 -3.37
CA ALA A 24 -2.62 11.73 -3.32
C ALA A 24 -2.21 12.04 -1.87
N GLY A 25 -2.99 11.56 -0.89
CA GLY A 25 -2.80 11.84 0.52
C GLY A 25 -3.15 13.29 0.89
N PRO A 26 -3.13 13.61 2.19
CA PRO A 26 -3.43 14.97 2.64
C PRO A 26 -2.36 15.96 2.13
N TRP A 27 -2.80 17.13 1.63
CA TRP A 27 -1.95 18.15 0.97
C TRP A 27 -1.09 17.62 -0.20
N ASP A 28 -1.57 16.61 -0.92
CA ASP A 28 -0.87 15.94 -2.01
C ASP A 28 0.47 15.32 -1.56
N GLY A 29 0.58 14.95 -0.29
CA GLY A 29 1.83 14.45 0.31
C GLY A 29 2.38 13.21 -0.39
N PHE A 30 1.53 12.25 -0.76
CA PHE A 30 1.96 11.05 -1.47
C PHE A 30 2.28 11.32 -2.93
N GLU A 31 1.58 12.26 -3.56
CA GLU A 31 1.92 12.69 -4.92
C GLU A 31 3.28 13.41 -4.96
N ARG A 32 3.54 14.32 -4.02
CA ARG A 32 4.85 14.95 -3.85
C ARG A 32 5.94 13.93 -3.56
N LEU A 33 5.65 12.89 -2.77
CA LEU A 33 6.57 11.78 -2.54
C LEU A 33 6.87 11.02 -3.83
N ARG A 34 5.86 10.69 -4.63
CA ARG A 34 6.02 10.02 -5.94
C ARG A 34 6.84 10.88 -6.91
N TYR A 35 6.58 12.18 -6.95
CA TYR A 35 7.34 13.12 -7.76
C TYR A 35 8.82 13.16 -7.32
N ARG A 36 9.08 13.32 -6.01
CA ARG A 36 10.44 13.33 -5.45
C ARG A 36 11.18 12.01 -5.61
N ALA A 37 10.47 10.89 -5.55
CA ALA A 37 11.04 9.57 -5.81
C ALA A 37 11.38 9.35 -7.28
N GLY A 38 11.03 10.27 -8.18
CA GLY A 38 11.33 10.17 -9.61
C GLY A 38 10.44 9.19 -10.34
N VAL A 39 9.19 8.97 -9.88
CA VAL A 39 8.21 8.13 -10.60
C VAL A 39 8.02 8.60 -12.04
N TYR A 40 8.11 9.91 -12.27
CA TYR A 40 7.94 10.57 -13.58
C TYR A 40 9.27 10.96 -14.25
N ALA A 41 10.42 10.62 -13.66
CA ALA A 41 11.73 10.97 -14.20
C ALA A 41 12.21 9.93 -15.22
N GLU A 42 12.90 10.37 -16.27
CA GLU A 42 13.51 9.51 -17.29
C GLU A 42 15.05 9.74 -17.27
N PRO A 43 15.87 8.73 -16.92
CA PRO A 43 15.51 7.37 -16.53
C PRO A 43 14.96 7.28 -15.10
N ARG A 44 13.98 6.38 -14.87
CA ARG A 44 13.37 6.19 -13.54
C ARG A 44 14.38 5.60 -12.54
N PRO A 45 14.66 6.26 -11.42
CA PRO A 45 15.51 5.72 -10.35
C PRO A 45 14.82 4.55 -9.64
N PHE A 46 15.57 3.80 -8.83
CA PHE A 46 15.07 2.63 -8.10
C PHE A 46 13.79 2.92 -7.29
N TRP A 47 13.78 4.02 -6.53
CA TRP A 47 12.61 4.44 -5.74
C TRP A 47 11.40 4.81 -6.59
N GLY A 48 11.62 5.39 -7.78
CA GLY A 48 10.58 5.68 -8.75
C GLY A 48 9.97 4.41 -9.34
N LYS A 49 10.77 3.37 -9.56
CA LYS A 49 10.27 2.04 -9.95
C LYS A 49 9.49 1.36 -8.81
N LEU A 50 9.96 1.52 -7.57
CA LEU A 50 9.32 0.96 -6.38
C LEU A 50 7.91 1.53 -6.17
N LEU A 51 7.79 2.86 -6.21
CA LEU A 51 6.53 3.57 -5.98
C LEU A 51 5.64 3.60 -7.23
N GLY A 52 6.24 3.48 -8.42
CA GLY A 52 5.53 3.42 -9.70
C GLY A 52 5.00 2.04 -10.07
N CYS A 53 5.29 0.99 -9.28
CA CYS A 53 4.83 -0.38 -9.53
C CYS A 53 4.01 -0.89 -8.34
N PHE A 54 2.70 -1.08 -8.55
CA PHE A 54 1.80 -1.57 -7.50
C PHE A 54 2.24 -2.93 -6.92
N TRP A 55 2.71 -3.84 -7.77
CA TRP A 55 3.20 -5.16 -7.35
C TRP A 55 4.49 -5.09 -6.52
N CYS A 56 5.39 -4.16 -6.83
CA CYS A 56 6.56 -3.92 -5.99
C CYS A 56 6.12 -3.38 -4.64
N LEU A 57 5.20 -2.41 -4.64
CA LEU A 57 4.65 -1.81 -3.43
C LEU A 57 3.98 -2.84 -2.51
N THR A 58 3.21 -3.79 -3.04
CA THR A 58 2.59 -4.86 -2.24
C THR A 58 3.62 -5.81 -1.64
N LEU A 59 4.69 -6.15 -2.38
CA LEU A 59 5.78 -6.98 -1.86
C LEU A 59 6.49 -6.30 -0.67
N TRP A 60 6.90 -5.04 -0.84
CA TRP A 60 7.62 -4.29 0.19
C TRP A 60 6.73 -3.92 1.38
N SER A 61 5.47 -3.56 1.13
CA SER A 61 4.49 -3.35 2.21
C SER A 61 4.23 -4.64 2.98
N GLY A 62 4.21 -5.80 2.30
CA GLY A 62 4.05 -7.11 2.93
C GLY A 62 5.21 -7.46 3.86
N LEU A 63 6.44 -7.17 3.43
CA LEU A 63 7.62 -7.33 4.28
C LEU A 63 7.54 -6.45 5.53
N LEU A 64 7.20 -5.17 5.37
CA LEU A 64 7.06 -4.21 6.48
C LEU A 64 5.94 -4.63 7.44
N CYS A 65 4.78 -5.03 6.92
CA CYS A 65 3.66 -5.54 7.73
C CYS A 65 4.01 -6.86 8.43
N GLY A 66 4.79 -7.75 7.80
CA GLY A 66 5.25 -8.99 8.42
C GLY A 66 6.15 -8.71 9.64
N ILE A 67 7.12 -7.82 9.48
CA ILE A 67 8.02 -7.38 10.58
C ILE A 67 7.22 -6.67 11.68
N ALA A 68 6.33 -5.74 11.30
CA ALA A 68 5.49 -5.01 12.25
C ALA A 68 4.50 -5.94 12.98
N GLY A 69 3.96 -6.94 12.30
CA GLY A 69 3.09 -7.95 12.91
C GLY A 69 3.82 -8.83 13.93
N PHE A 70 5.11 -9.10 13.72
CA PHE A 70 5.93 -9.85 14.67
C PHE A 70 6.33 -9.00 15.89
N LEU A 71 6.67 -7.73 15.67
CA LEU A 71 7.16 -6.85 16.74
C LEU A 71 6.03 -6.17 17.52
N TRP A 72 5.07 -5.56 16.82
CA TRP A 72 3.97 -4.79 17.43
C TRP A 72 2.72 -4.75 16.55
N TRP A 73 2.00 -5.88 16.49
CA TRP A 73 0.80 -6.04 15.65
C TRP A 73 -0.33 -4.99 15.83
N PRO A 74 -0.60 -4.39 17.01
CA PRO A 74 -1.70 -3.44 17.18
C PRO A 74 -1.54 -2.18 16.31
N VAL A 75 -0.32 -1.84 15.90
CA VAL A 75 -0.07 -0.69 15.01
C VAL A 75 -0.70 -0.86 13.62
N LEU A 76 -0.92 -2.11 13.20
CA LEU A 76 -1.49 -2.44 11.89
C LEU A 76 -3.02 -2.44 11.92
N LEU A 77 -3.66 -2.46 13.10
CA LEU A 77 -5.12 -2.45 13.24
C LEU A 77 -5.82 -1.32 12.48
N PRO A 78 -5.43 -0.03 12.61
CA PRO A 78 -6.12 1.04 11.89
C PRO A 78 -6.03 0.86 10.37
N LEU A 79 -4.90 0.37 9.86
CA LEU A 79 -4.73 0.11 8.43
C LEU A 79 -5.55 -1.10 7.97
N ALA A 80 -5.57 -2.17 8.77
CA ALA A 80 -6.35 -3.36 8.46
C ALA A 80 -7.87 -3.07 8.48
N LEU A 81 -8.35 -2.31 9.46
CA LEU A 81 -9.76 -1.90 9.55
C LEU A 81 -10.15 -0.99 8.37
N SER A 82 -9.31 -0.01 8.04
CA SER A 82 -9.53 0.85 6.86
C SER A 82 -9.52 0.03 5.56
N GLY A 83 -8.55 -0.87 5.40
CA GLY A 83 -8.45 -1.76 4.24
C GLY A 83 -9.67 -2.65 4.08
N ALA A 84 -10.14 -3.27 5.17
CA ALA A 84 -11.36 -4.08 5.19
C ALA A 84 -12.58 -3.25 4.77
N ALA A 85 -12.77 -2.05 5.34
CA ALA A 85 -13.90 -1.19 4.99
C ALA A 85 -13.93 -0.82 3.50
N VAL A 86 -12.77 -0.45 2.93
CA VAL A 86 -12.65 -0.09 1.50
C VAL A 86 -12.88 -1.31 0.59
N LEU A 87 -12.38 -2.48 0.97
CA LEU A 87 -12.62 -3.71 0.19
C LEU A 87 -14.10 -4.09 0.21
N LEU A 88 -14.75 -4.01 1.37
CA LEU A 88 -16.18 -4.29 1.53
C LEU A 88 -17.05 -3.29 0.79
N SER A 89 -16.64 -2.01 0.71
CA SER A 89 -17.34 -1.01 -0.10
C SER A 89 -17.16 -1.21 -1.62
N GLY A 90 -16.33 -2.19 -2.04
CA GLY A 90 -16.06 -2.50 -3.44
C GLY A 90 -14.86 -1.77 -4.04
N GLY A 91 -14.07 -1.04 -3.23
CA GLY A 91 -12.90 -0.30 -3.71
C GLY A 91 -11.83 -1.17 -4.38
N GLY A 92 -11.75 -2.46 -4.02
CA GLY A 92 -10.89 -3.41 -4.72
C GLY A 92 -11.21 -3.57 -6.20
N ARG A 93 -12.50 -3.52 -6.58
CA ARG A 93 -12.91 -3.57 -8.00
C ARG A 93 -12.54 -2.30 -8.76
N THR A 94 -12.67 -1.14 -8.12
CA THR A 94 -12.28 0.15 -8.72
C THR A 94 -10.79 0.17 -9.03
N ILE A 95 -9.97 -0.22 -8.04
CA ILE A 95 -8.51 -0.31 -8.18
C ILE A 95 -8.10 -1.31 -9.27
N TRP A 96 -8.77 -2.47 -9.34
CA TRP A 96 -8.48 -3.47 -10.36
C TRP A 96 -8.72 -2.92 -11.78
N ARG A 97 -9.82 -2.21 -12.01
CA ARG A 97 -10.11 -1.60 -13.32
C ARG A 97 -9.02 -0.61 -13.74
N SER A 98 -8.59 0.25 -12.83
CA SER A 98 -7.52 1.22 -13.08
C SER A 98 -6.14 0.62 -13.40
N MET A 99 -5.93 -0.68 -13.15
CA MET A 99 -4.68 -1.36 -13.52
C MET A 99 -4.75 -2.09 -14.87
N VAL A 100 -5.95 -2.41 -15.33
CA VAL A 100 -6.19 -3.20 -16.56
C VAL A 100 -6.55 -2.32 -17.74
N GLU A 101 -7.23 -1.20 -17.48
CA GLU A 101 -7.59 -0.16 -18.47
C GLU A 101 -6.45 0.84 -18.67
#